data_AF-A0AAD2FXP6-F1
#
_entry.id   AF-A0AAD2FXP6-F1
#
_cell.length_a   1.000
_cell.length_b   1.000
_cell.length_c   1.000
_cell.angle_alpha   90.00
_cell.angle_beta   90.00
_cell.angle_gamma   90.00
#
_symmetry.space_group_name_H-M   'P 1'
#
loop_
_entity.id
_entity.type
_entity.pdbx_description
1 polymer ?
#
loop_
_entity_poly.entity_id
_entity_poly.type
_entity_poly.pdbx_seq_one_letter_code
_entity_poly.pdbx_strand_id
1 'polypeptide(L)'
;MACDGLIALDKSFSEFHLSLSGAQFDLASTIRALLCHLPLQVHRRHVKGHLDKHRPFSQLDWWEQRNVEVDSKAQSYRRLLESTGRLAASNPRFFHEPVSLFIDGVKSSKLDQAHIMEQVSLPALRAYWSSKDRLSKQSIREVDWLSLARAMKALPANLQRWTPKHISGMTGVGKCLAIWNRSAKSSCPRCSSCPVEDHLHVPHCSAPTAAAEWSKRHLAFWTWMQTQQTAPEIEAFLFEYLKTVRQPSLGVPTVRAWSCHPHLFQRAISSQATLGAQGLLEGLVSPNWRHLQALHFSYIGSKKSVNLWASRLIQQLIRMGHYMWKDRNRLAHSEDSSWYTARKREIDIGIREQFAMGLMDTPPHSQYLFRD
;
A
#
# COMPACT_ATOMS: atom_id res chain seq x y z
N MET A 1 29.81 32.12 -0.62
CA MET A 1 28.81 31.44 0.23
C MET A 1 29.49 30.33 1.00
N ALA A 2 29.26 30.26 2.32
CA ALA A 2 29.79 29.20 3.18
C ALA A 2 28.65 28.46 3.90
N CYS A 3 28.77 27.14 4.09
CA CYS A 3 27.76 26.31 4.76
C CYS A 3 28.41 25.01 5.24
N ASP A 4 27.88 24.43 6.31
CA ASP A 4 28.32 23.15 6.87
C ASP A 4 27.66 21.92 6.25
N GLY A 5 26.49 22.10 5.63
CA GLY A 5 25.84 21.10 4.79
C GLY A 5 26.54 20.95 3.45
N LEU A 6 27.54 20.06 3.37
CA LEU A 6 28.27 19.80 2.12
C LEU A 6 27.33 19.43 0.95
N ILE A 7 26.36 18.55 1.20
CA ILE A 7 25.36 18.14 0.20
C ILE A 7 24.51 19.33 -0.27
N ALA A 8 24.17 20.26 0.64
CA ALA A 8 23.39 21.45 0.28
C ALA A 8 24.21 22.40 -0.60
N LEU A 9 25.50 22.58 -0.29
CA LEU A 9 26.43 23.32 -1.15
C LEU A 9 26.60 22.65 -2.51
N ASP A 10 26.83 21.34 -2.56
CA ASP A 10 26.98 20.58 -3.80
C ASP A 10 25.73 20.75 -4.67
N LYS A 11 24.54 20.58 -4.10
CA LYS A 11 23.28 20.79 -4.81
C LYS A 11 23.13 22.23 -5.30
N SER A 12 23.50 23.22 -4.51
CA SER A 12 23.32 24.64 -4.87
C SER A 12 24.26 25.12 -5.98
N PHE A 13 25.45 24.53 -6.09
CA PHE A 13 26.49 24.94 -7.05
C PHE A 13 26.71 23.95 -8.22
N SER A 14 26.01 22.82 -8.22
CA SER A 14 26.09 21.82 -9.28
C SER A 14 25.31 22.23 -10.53
N GLU A 15 25.84 21.87 -11.70
CA GLU A 15 25.16 22.04 -13.01
C GLU A 15 24.14 20.92 -13.29
N PHE A 16 24.22 19.79 -12.59
CA PHE A 16 23.28 18.67 -12.78
C PHE A 16 21.88 19.02 -12.30
N HIS A 17 20.85 18.49 -12.97
CA HIS A 17 19.45 18.71 -12.57
C HIS A 17 19.17 18.33 -11.11
N LEU A 18 18.41 19.18 -10.42
CA LEU A 18 17.90 18.87 -9.08
C LEU A 18 16.77 17.85 -9.19
N SER A 19 16.80 16.84 -8.30
CA SER A 19 15.65 15.96 -8.12
C SER A 19 14.51 16.72 -7.47
N LEU A 20 13.32 16.69 -8.11
CA LEU A 20 12.10 17.31 -7.60
C LEU A 20 11.71 16.78 -6.21
N SER A 21 12.00 15.50 -5.92
CA SER A 21 11.73 14.86 -4.62
C SER A 21 12.85 15.06 -3.60
N GLY A 22 13.95 15.73 -3.99
CA GLY A 22 15.06 16.03 -3.11
C GLY A 22 14.63 16.95 -1.97
N ALA A 23 15.16 16.72 -0.76
CA ALA A 23 14.94 17.62 0.36
C ALA A 23 15.37 19.06 0.00
N GLN A 24 14.52 20.04 0.36
CA GLN A 24 14.75 21.48 0.14
C GLN A 24 15.01 21.83 -1.34
N PHE A 25 14.27 21.20 -2.24
CA PHE A 25 14.32 21.49 -3.67
C PHE A 25 14.00 22.97 -3.97
N ASP A 26 13.03 23.54 -3.27
CA ASP A 26 12.63 24.95 -3.42
C ASP A 26 13.77 25.93 -3.10
N LEU A 27 14.49 25.69 -2.00
CA LEU A 27 15.67 26.47 -1.62
C LEU A 27 16.83 26.26 -2.59
N ALA A 28 17.15 25.02 -2.93
CA ALA A 28 18.28 24.72 -3.83
C ALA A 28 18.06 25.31 -5.24
N SER A 29 16.84 25.22 -5.77
CA SER A 29 16.48 25.81 -7.07
C SER A 29 16.52 27.34 -7.02
N THR A 30 16.02 27.95 -5.93
CA THR A 30 16.10 29.39 -5.71
C THR A 30 17.55 29.88 -5.65
N ILE A 31 18.42 29.18 -4.92
CA ILE A 31 19.85 29.56 -4.81
C ILE A 31 20.51 29.49 -6.18
N ARG A 32 20.27 28.43 -6.97
CA ARG A 32 20.81 28.33 -8.34
C ARG A 32 20.34 29.48 -9.22
N ALA A 33 19.05 29.79 -9.18
CA ALA A 33 18.52 30.92 -9.92
C ALA A 33 19.18 32.23 -9.51
N LEU A 34 19.35 32.49 -8.21
CA LEU A 34 20.07 33.67 -7.71
C LEU A 34 21.52 33.69 -8.18
N LEU A 35 22.24 32.57 -8.11
CA LEU A 35 23.62 32.48 -8.58
C LEU A 35 23.76 32.83 -10.07
N CYS A 36 22.78 32.48 -10.90
CA CYS A 36 22.77 32.85 -12.32
C CYS A 36 22.46 34.34 -12.58
N HIS A 37 21.71 35.00 -11.68
CA HIS A 37 21.28 36.40 -11.87
C HIS A 37 22.16 37.41 -11.13
N LEU A 38 22.97 36.97 -10.17
CA LEU A 38 23.86 37.85 -9.43
C LEU A 38 24.97 38.37 -10.36
N PRO A 39 25.27 39.68 -10.34
CA PRO A 39 26.39 40.25 -11.11
C PRO A 39 27.76 39.93 -10.49
N LEU A 40 27.80 39.04 -9.50
CA LEU A 40 28.98 38.71 -8.70
C LEU A 40 29.34 37.23 -8.90
N GLN A 41 30.63 36.95 -9.01
CA GLN A 41 31.11 35.59 -8.95
C GLN A 41 31.06 35.10 -7.49
N VAL A 42 30.16 34.17 -7.20
CA VAL A 42 30.01 33.59 -5.86
C VAL A 42 30.77 32.28 -5.78
N HIS A 43 31.78 32.21 -4.92
CA HIS A 43 32.49 30.97 -4.62
C HIS A 43 31.86 30.23 -3.43
N ARG A 44 31.89 28.90 -3.47
CA ARG A 44 31.45 28.03 -2.37
C ARG A 44 32.60 27.69 -1.43
N ARG A 45 32.32 27.61 -0.12
CA ARG A 45 33.25 27.13 0.91
C ARG A 45 32.51 26.21 1.87
N HIS A 46 32.98 24.97 2.03
CA HIS A 46 32.48 24.11 3.10
C HIS A 46 33.14 24.50 4.42
N VAL A 47 32.35 24.55 5.50
CA VAL A 47 32.82 24.81 6.87
C VAL A 47 32.43 23.63 7.73
N LYS A 48 33.30 23.12 8.59
CA LYS A 48 32.91 21.99 9.45
C LYS A 48 31.91 22.46 10.52
N GLY A 49 30.82 21.73 10.68
CA GLY A 49 29.82 22.00 11.72
C GLY A 49 30.32 21.65 13.12
N HIS A 50 29.75 22.30 14.14
CA HIS A 50 29.91 21.99 15.57
C HIS A 50 31.36 21.96 16.12
N LEU A 51 32.28 22.75 15.54
CA LEU A 51 33.66 22.81 16.01
C LEU A 51 33.80 23.45 17.40
N ASP A 52 32.84 24.27 17.80
CA ASP A 52 32.71 24.90 19.12
C ASP A 52 32.55 23.89 20.27
N LYS A 53 32.14 22.64 19.97
CA LYS A 53 32.09 21.55 20.96
C LYS A 53 33.47 21.00 21.33
N HIS A 54 34.48 21.28 20.51
CA HIS A 54 35.82 20.71 20.64
C HIS A 54 36.92 21.76 20.77
N ARG A 55 36.68 22.99 20.30
CA ARG A 55 37.60 24.12 20.38
C ARG A 55 36.88 25.36 20.91
N PRO A 56 37.50 26.16 21.80
CA PRO A 56 36.95 27.45 22.23
C PRO A 56 36.64 28.35 21.02
N PHE A 57 35.54 29.12 21.11
CA PHE A 57 35.10 30.03 20.04
C PHE A 57 36.20 31.00 19.57
N SER A 58 37.02 31.50 20.49
CA SER A 58 38.15 32.40 20.19
C SER A 58 39.26 31.77 19.34
N GLN A 59 39.30 30.43 19.24
CA GLN A 59 40.29 29.69 18.44
C GLN A 59 39.74 29.25 17.08
N LEU A 60 38.48 29.58 16.77
CA LEU A 60 37.86 29.29 15.48
C LEU A 60 38.24 30.36 14.45
N ASP A 61 38.37 29.97 13.18
CA ASP A 61 38.54 30.93 12.09
C ASP A 61 37.28 31.79 11.89
N TRP A 62 37.37 32.86 11.10
CA TRP A 62 36.24 33.76 10.88
C TRP A 62 34.99 33.05 10.32
N TRP A 63 35.15 32.08 9.42
CA TRP A 63 34.04 31.34 8.82
C TRP A 63 33.41 30.36 9.80
N GLU A 64 34.24 29.69 10.60
CA GLU A 64 33.83 28.77 11.66
C GLU A 64 33.04 29.52 12.75
N GLN A 65 33.51 30.70 13.19
CA GLN A 65 32.78 31.56 14.13
C GLN A 65 31.40 31.97 13.60
N ARG A 66 31.33 32.41 12.33
CA ARG A 66 30.06 32.76 11.68
C ARG A 66 29.11 31.56 11.57
N ASN A 67 29.63 30.35 11.31
CA ASN A 67 28.79 29.15 11.27
C ASN A 67 28.15 28.87 12.64
N VAL A 68 28.91 28.98 13.72
CA VAL A 68 28.42 28.83 15.11
C VAL A 68 27.32 29.86 15.42
N GLU A 69 27.51 31.11 15.02
CA GLU A 69 26.52 32.16 15.23
C GLU A 69 25.21 31.91 14.46
N VAL A 70 25.31 31.49 13.20
CA VAL A 70 24.14 31.17 12.36
C VAL A 70 23.39 29.96 12.92
N ASP A 71 24.09 28.90 13.34
CA ASP A 71 23.47 27.73 13.95
C ASP A 71 22.79 28.08 15.29
N SER A 72 23.45 28.88 16.14
CA SER A 72 22.87 29.38 17.39
C SER A 72 21.59 30.21 17.18
N LYS A 73 21.59 31.07 16.16
CA LYS A 73 20.39 31.83 15.76
C LYS A 73 19.28 30.92 15.24
N ALA A 74 19.60 29.94 14.41
CA ALA A 74 18.63 28.97 13.89
C ALA A 74 18.01 28.13 15.02
N GLN A 75 18.82 27.65 15.97
CA GLN A 75 18.34 26.93 17.15
C GLN A 75 17.47 27.82 18.06
N SER A 76 17.86 29.08 18.27
CA SER A 76 17.07 30.01 19.08
C SER A 76 15.72 30.32 18.44
N TYR A 77 15.68 30.50 17.11
CA TYR A 77 14.42 30.67 16.39
C TYR A 77 13.55 29.41 16.44
N ARG A 78 14.14 28.22 16.31
CA ARG A 78 13.42 26.95 16.48
C ARG A 78 12.80 26.84 17.88
N ARG A 79 13.55 27.14 18.94
CA ARG A 79 13.02 27.15 20.32
C ARG A 79 11.86 28.12 20.51
N LEU A 80 11.92 29.30 19.87
CA LEU A 80 10.82 30.29 19.87
C LEU A 80 9.56 29.75 19.16
N LEU A 81 9.73 29.04 18.03
CA LEU A 81 8.62 28.41 17.34
C LEU A 81 7.97 27.32 18.20
N GLU A 82 8.79 26.46 18.82
CA GLU A 82 8.32 25.40 19.73
C GLU A 82 7.57 25.99 20.94
N SER A 83 8.07 27.07 21.56
CA SER A 83 7.42 27.71 22.71
C SER A 83 6.11 28.41 22.36
N THR A 84 5.92 28.81 21.09
CA THR A 84 4.69 29.42 20.58
C THR A 84 3.73 28.41 19.95
N GLY A 85 4.01 27.10 20.06
CA GLY A 85 3.19 26.03 19.50
C GLY A 85 3.23 25.94 17.96
N ARG A 86 4.18 26.62 17.31
CA ARG A 86 4.37 26.58 15.85
C ARG A 86 5.35 25.47 15.51
N LEU A 87 4.85 24.38 14.94
CA LEU A 87 5.67 23.21 14.60
C LEU A 87 6.57 23.41 13.35
N ALA A 88 6.34 24.46 12.56
CA ALA A 88 7.10 24.74 11.36
C ALA A 88 7.38 26.25 11.20
N ALA A 89 8.59 26.56 10.75
CA ALA A 89 8.94 27.91 10.30
C ALA A 89 8.12 28.30 9.07
N SER A 90 7.92 29.61 8.85
CA SER A 90 7.31 30.09 7.62
C SER A 90 8.21 29.74 6.43
N ASN A 91 7.63 29.08 5.42
CA ASN A 91 8.28 28.85 4.13
C ASN A 91 7.54 29.68 3.08
N PRO A 92 7.92 30.95 2.85
CA PRO A 92 7.28 31.78 1.84
C PRO A 92 7.66 31.30 0.44
N ARG A 93 6.89 31.72 -0.57
CA ARG A 93 7.33 31.61 -1.96
C ARG A 93 8.59 32.48 -2.14
N PHE A 94 9.66 31.90 -2.67
CA PHE A 94 10.87 32.66 -2.93
C PHE A 94 10.77 33.46 -4.23
N PHE A 95 11.56 34.54 -4.35
CA PHE A 95 11.50 35.46 -5.48
C PHE A 95 11.76 34.79 -6.84
N HIS A 96 12.68 33.82 -6.89
CA HIS A 96 12.98 33.03 -8.10
C HIS A 96 12.34 31.63 -8.09
N GLU A 97 11.19 31.50 -7.44
CA GLU A 97 10.43 30.27 -7.45
C GLU A 97 9.27 30.36 -8.45
N PRO A 98 9.41 29.80 -9.66
CA PRO A 98 8.42 29.97 -10.73
C PRO A 98 7.06 29.40 -10.32
N VAL A 99 7.05 28.27 -9.60
CA VAL A 99 5.86 27.60 -9.11
C VAL A 99 6.10 27.10 -7.68
N SER A 100 5.14 27.32 -6.80
CA SER A 100 5.11 26.79 -5.43
C SER A 100 3.91 25.88 -5.26
N LEU A 101 4.12 24.70 -4.66
CA LEU A 101 3.04 23.80 -4.28
C LEU A 101 2.69 24.01 -2.81
N PHE A 102 1.41 24.24 -2.53
CA PHE A 102 0.87 24.31 -1.18
C PHE A 102 -0.06 23.13 -0.94
N ILE A 103 0.11 22.46 0.18
CA ILE A 103 -0.73 21.35 0.63
C ILE A 103 -1.26 21.72 2.01
N ASP A 104 -2.59 21.75 2.16
CA ASP A 104 -3.26 22.18 3.41
C ASP A 104 -2.76 23.54 3.93
N GLY A 105 -2.50 24.48 3.01
CA GLY A 105 -1.98 25.83 3.33
C GLY A 105 -0.49 25.90 3.66
N VAL A 106 0.22 24.77 3.65
CA VAL A 106 1.67 24.68 3.91
C VAL A 106 2.43 24.50 2.60
N LYS A 107 3.40 25.38 2.34
CA LYS A 107 4.26 25.26 1.17
C LYS A 107 5.17 24.03 1.30
N SER A 108 5.13 23.16 0.29
CA SER A 108 6.01 22.01 0.22
C SER A 108 7.40 22.42 -0.27
N SER A 109 8.44 21.99 0.43
CA SER A 109 9.84 22.25 0.04
C SER A 109 10.39 21.31 -1.04
N LYS A 110 9.56 20.36 -1.46
CA LYS A 110 9.87 19.35 -2.49
C LYS A 110 8.59 18.90 -3.18
N LEU A 111 8.72 18.33 -4.36
CA LEU A 111 7.63 17.64 -5.05
C LEU A 111 7.58 16.17 -4.58
N ASP A 112 6.72 15.91 -3.60
CA ASP A 112 6.44 14.55 -3.14
C ASP A 112 5.27 13.97 -3.94
N GLN A 113 5.57 13.33 -5.07
CA GLN A 113 4.55 12.78 -5.96
C GLN A 113 3.60 11.81 -5.25
N ALA A 114 4.11 11.01 -4.30
CA ALA A 114 3.28 10.07 -3.56
C ALA A 114 2.26 10.82 -2.68
N HIS A 115 2.71 11.85 -1.97
CA HIS A 115 1.82 12.67 -1.14
C HIS A 115 0.81 13.47 -1.97
N ILE A 116 1.21 14.00 -3.14
CA ILE A 116 0.29 14.69 -4.06
C ILE A 116 -0.81 13.73 -4.54
N MET A 117 -0.40 12.55 -5.02
CA MET A 117 -1.36 11.54 -5.49
C MET A 117 -2.31 11.09 -4.38
N GLU A 118 -1.81 10.98 -3.14
CA GLU A 118 -2.63 10.71 -1.97
C GLU A 118 -3.66 11.82 -1.75
N GLN A 119 -3.25 13.09 -1.70
CA GLN A 119 -4.17 14.21 -1.48
C GLN A 119 -5.22 14.35 -2.58
N VAL A 120 -4.86 14.10 -3.84
CA VAL A 120 -5.79 14.16 -4.98
C VAL A 120 -6.74 12.97 -5.00
N SER A 121 -6.24 11.75 -4.77
CA SER A 121 -7.01 10.53 -5.02
C SER A 121 -7.77 10.04 -3.79
N LEU A 122 -7.25 10.28 -2.58
CA LEU A 122 -7.79 9.72 -1.34
C LEU A 122 -9.19 10.26 -0.99
N PRO A 123 -9.53 11.55 -1.20
CA PRO A 123 -10.89 12.03 -0.96
C PRO A 123 -11.94 11.27 -1.78
N ALA A 124 -11.72 11.13 -3.09
CA ALA A 124 -12.61 10.40 -3.98
C ALA A 124 -12.68 8.89 -3.63
N LEU A 125 -11.54 8.29 -3.28
CA LEU A 125 -11.49 6.88 -2.87
C LEU A 125 -12.26 6.64 -1.56
N ARG A 126 -12.11 7.53 -0.57
CA ARG A 126 -12.86 7.46 0.70
C ARG A 126 -14.35 7.61 0.45
N ALA A 127 -14.77 8.56 -0.40
CA ALA A 127 -16.16 8.75 -0.78
C ALA A 127 -16.73 7.49 -1.48
N TYR A 128 -15.97 6.90 -2.41
CA TYR A 128 -16.34 5.66 -3.07
C TYR A 128 -16.55 4.52 -2.06
N TRP A 129 -15.59 4.26 -1.16
CA TRP A 129 -15.73 3.19 -0.16
C TRP A 129 -16.87 3.41 0.82
N SER A 130 -17.13 4.66 1.23
CA SER A 130 -18.31 4.99 2.03
C SER A 130 -19.61 4.75 1.26
N SER A 131 -19.68 5.09 -0.04
CA SER A 131 -20.87 4.84 -0.87
C SER A 131 -21.17 3.35 -1.13
N LYS A 132 -20.19 2.48 -0.88
CA LYS A 132 -20.29 1.02 -1.04
C LYS A 132 -20.51 0.29 0.28
N ASP A 133 -20.72 1.03 1.38
CA ASP A 133 -20.80 0.50 2.75
C ASP A 133 -19.63 -0.44 3.12
N ARG A 134 -18.49 -0.24 2.45
CA ARG A 134 -17.29 -1.06 2.61
C ARG A 134 -16.52 -0.64 3.86
N LEU A 135 -16.39 0.67 4.07
CA LEU A 135 -15.72 1.27 5.20
C LEU A 135 -16.38 2.61 5.56
N SER A 136 -16.83 2.72 6.81
CA SER A 136 -17.29 3.99 7.38
C SER A 136 -16.13 4.95 7.61
N LYS A 137 -16.41 6.25 7.74
CA LYS A 137 -15.39 7.26 8.09
C LYS A 137 -14.65 6.93 9.39
N GLN A 138 -15.33 6.27 10.34
CA GLN A 138 -14.73 5.84 11.61
C GLN A 138 -13.86 4.60 11.39
N SER A 139 -14.38 3.57 10.71
CA SER A 139 -13.66 2.32 10.43
C SER A 139 -12.35 2.54 9.66
N ILE A 140 -12.29 3.52 8.76
CA ILE A 140 -11.06 3.87 8.01
C ILE A 140 -9.90 4.22 8.95
N ARG A 141 -10.17 4.83 10.11
CA ARG A 141 -9.15 5.21 11.11
C ARG A 141 -8.63 4.01 11.90
N GLU A 142 -9.37 2.91 11.90
CA GLU A 142 -9.04 1.68 12.61
C GLU A 142 -8.15 0.74 11.77
N VAL A 143 -7.79 1.10 10.53
CA VAL A 143 -6.90 0.29 9.68
C VAL A 143 -5.43 0.60 9.97
N ASP A 144 -4.60 -0.43 10.12
CA ASP A 144 -3.14 -0.29 10.16
C ASP A 144 -2.57 -0.03 8.75
N TRP A 145 -2.72 1.21 8.28
CA TRP A 145 -2.24 1.67 6.97
C TRP A 145 -0.73 1.47 6.81
N LEU A 146 0.05 1.58 7.89
CA LEU A 146 1.50 1.40 7.85
C LEU A 146 1.87 -0.05 7.55
N SER A 147 1.29 -0.99 8.29
CA SER A 147 1.52 -2.43 8.08
C SER A 147 0.97 -2.87 6.71
N LEU A 148 -0.19 -2.34 6.29
CA LEU A 148 -0.78 -2.61 4.97
C LEU A 148 0.08 -2.09 3.83
N ALA A 149 0.59 -0.85 3.91
CA ALA A 149 1.48 -0.30 2.89
C ALA A 149 2.77 -1.13 2.77
N ARG A 150 3.34 -1.56 3.89
CA ARG A 150 4.50 -2.47 3.91
C ARG A 150 4.16 -3.82 3.30
N ALA A 151 2.99 -4.38 3.62
CA ALA A 151 2.52 -5.66 3.08
C ALA A 151 2.34 -5.57 1.56
N MET A 152 1.66 -4.54 1.06
CA MET A 152 1.45 -4.31 -0.36
C MET A 152 2.78 -4.19 -1.12
N LYS A 153 3.74 -3.43 -0.61
CA LYS A 153 5.09 -3.33 -1.22
C LYS A 153 5.83 -4.67 -1.26
N ALA A 154 5.62 -5.53 -0.28
CA ALA A 154 6.28 -6.84 -0.18
C ALA A 154 5.59 -7.95 -0.98
N LEU A 155 4.34 -7.76 -1.41
CA LEU A 155 3.62 -8.75 -2.22
C LEU A 155 4.26 -8.87 -3.62
N PRO A 156 4.22 -10.06 -4.23
CA PRO A 156 4.52 -10.23 -5.66
C PRO A 156 3.66 -9.31 -6.55
N ALA A 157 4.21 -8.86 -7.68
CA ALA A 157 3.57 -7.87 -8.57
C ALA A 157 2.18 -8.29 -9.10
N ASN A 158 1.91 -9.59 -9.24
CA ASN A 158 0.59 -10.09 -9.60
C ASN A 158 -0.43 -9.88 -8.47
N LEU A 159 -0.04 -10.08 -7.21
CA LEU A 159 -0.90 -9.86 -6.05
C LEU A 159 -1.11 -8.37 -5.78
N GLN A 160 -0.06 -7.54 -5.94
CA GLN A 160 -0.19 -6.08 -5.84
C GLN A 160 -1.26 -5.51 -6.78
N ARG A 161 -1.38 -6.08 -7.99
CA ARG A 161 -2.40 -5.68 -8.98
C ARG A 161 -3.76 -6.34 -8.73
N TRP A 162 -3.78 -7.58 -8.25
CA TRP A 162 -5.02 -8.31 -7.97
C TRP A 162 -5.78 -7.71 -6.79
N THR A 163 -5.10 -7.40 -5.69
CA THR A 163 -5.72 -6.91 -4.45
C THR A 163 -6.63 -5.69 -4.66
N PRO A 164 -6.19 -4.57 -5.26
CA PRO A 164 -7.06 -3.41 -5.48
C PRO A 164 -8.22 -3.73 -6.44
N LYS A 165 -8.03 -4.60 -7.45
CA LYS A 165 -9.12 -5.05 -8.32
C LYS A 165 -10.16 -5.87 -7.54
N HIS A 166 -9.71 -6.73 -6.63
CA HIS A 166 -10.59 -7.55 -5.82
C HIS A 166 -11.39 -6.70 -4.84
N ILE A 167 -10.72 -5.84 -4.08
CA ILE A 167 -11.36 -4.99 -3.05
C ILE A 167 -12.31 -3.96 -3.69
N SER A 168 -12.01 -3.46 -4.89
CA SER A 168 -12.92 -2.56 -5.61
C SER A 168 -14.09 -3.28 -6.30
N GLY A 169 -14.11 -4.62 -6.29
CA GLY A 169 -15.12 -5.44 -6.94
C GLY A 169 -14.96 -5.57 -8.46
N MET A 170 -13.81 -5.18 -9.02
CA MET A 170 -13.44 -5.25 -10.44
C MET A 170 -12.57 -6.47 -10.78
N THR A 171 -12.80 -7.60 -10.10
CA THR A 171 -12.05 -8.83 -10.31
C THR A 171 -12.77 -9.75 -11.29
N GLY A 172 -12.02 -10.57 -12.02
CA GLY A 172 -12.57 -11.54 -12.97
C GLY A 172 -13.37 -12.64 -12.28
N VAL A 173 -14.66 -12.36 -12.04
CA VAL A 173 -15.72 -13.25 -11.55
C VAL A 173 -16.93 -13.10 -12.48
N GLY A 174 -17.95 -13.95 -12.32
CA GLY A 174 -19.10 -14.00 -13.23
C GLY A 174 -19.71 -12.61 -13.54
N LYS A 175 -20.00 -11.80 -12.52
CA LYS A 175 -20.54 -10.43 -12.69
C LYS A 175 -19.67 -9.54 -13.58
N CYS A 176 -18.37 -9.47 -13.32
CA CYS A 176 -17.47 -8.60 -14.09
C CYS A 176 -17.23 -9.14 -15.50
N LEU A 177 -17.12 -10.45 -15.67
CA LEU A 177 -16.95 -11.06 -16.99
C LEU A 177 -18.16 -10.81 -17.90
N ALA A 178 -19.37 -10.81 -17.34
CA ALA A 178 -20.59 -10.42 -18.06
C ALA A 178 -20.55 -8.93 -18.45
N ILE A 179 -20.21 -8.04 -17.50
CA ILE A 179 -20.07 -6.59 -17.77
C ILE A 179 -19.03 -6.31 -18.87
N TRP A 180 -17.93 -7.08 -18.91
CA TRP A 180 -16.87 -6.91 -19.91
C TRP A 180 -17.14 -7.63 -21.24
N ASN A 181 -18.34 -8.19 -21.45
CA ASN A 181 -18.70 -9.01 -22.61
C ASN A 181 -17.69 -10.15 -22.87
N ARG A 182 -17.17 -10.76 -21.81
CA ARG A 182 -16.26 -11.92 -21.85
C ARG A 182 -16.96 -13.24 -21.54
N SER A 183 -18.18 -13.20 -21.01
CA SER A 183 -19.01 -14.37 -20.72
C SER A 183 -20.49 -14.00 -20.83
N ALA A 184 -21.30 -14.87 -21.42
CA ALA A 184 -22.75 -14.73 -21.41
C ALA A 184 -23.37 -15.07 -20.03
N LYS A 185 -22.63 -15.79 -19.17
CA LYS A 185 -23.09 -16.21 -17.84
C LYS A 185 -22.40 -15.38 -16.76
N SER A 186 -23.19 -14.87 -15.82
CA SER A 186 -22.72 -14.21 -14.59
C SER A 186 -22.69 -15.14 -13.36
N SER A 187 -23.14 -16.39 -13.50
CA SER A 187 -23.30 -17.32 -12.39
C SER A 187 -21.96 -17.86 -11.89
N CYS A 188 -21.94 -18.28 -10.63
CA CYS A 188 -20.80 -18.96 -10.03
C CYS A 188 -20.53 -20.29 -10.77
N PRO A 189 -19.28 -20.63 -11.10
CA PRO A 189 -18.95 -21.90 -11.74
C PRO A 189 -18.92 -23.08 -10.75
N ARG A 190 -19.03 -22.82 -9.44
CA ARG A 190 -18.95 -23.84 -8.39
C ARG A 190 -20.30 -24.21 -7.81
N CYS A 191 -21.14 -23.21 -7.55
CA CYS A 191 -22.46 -23.42 -6.99
C CYS A 191 -23.53 -22.98 -7.99
N SER A 192 -24.56 -23.82 -8.14
CA SER A 192 -25.73 -23.49 -8.96
C SER A 192 -26.65 -22.46 -8.30
N SER A 193 -26.40 -22.12 -7.03
CA SER A 193 -27.24 -21.23 -6.22
C SER A 193 -26.92 -19.73 -6.37
N CYS A 194 -25.84 -19.37 -7.07
CA CYS A 194 -25.44 -17.97 -7.25
C CYS A 194 -25.53 -17.57 -8.73
N PRO A 195 -26.64 -16.93 -9.16
CA PRO A 195 -26.85 -16.52 -10.55
C PRO A 195 -25.99 -15.32 -10.96
N VAL A 196 -25.57 -14.49 -10.00
CA VAL A 196 -24.68 -13.35 -10.20
C VAL A 196 -23.55 -13.40 -9.18
N GLU A 197 -22.42 -13.96 -9.59
CA GLU A 197 -21.23 -14.09 -8.75
C GLU A 197 -20.44 -12.77 -8.72
N ASP A 198 -20.43 -12.12 -7.57
CA ASP A 198 -19.53 -11.01 -7.29
C ASP A 198 -18.24 -11.47 -6.59
N HIS A 199 -17.35 -10.52 -6.31
CA HIS A 199 -16.07 -10.80 -5.66
C HIS A 199 -16.22 -11.33 -4.23
N LEU A 200 -17.29 -10.97 -3.51
CA LEU A 200 -17.58 -11.42 -2.15
C LEU A 200 -18.09 -12.86 -2.13
N HIS A 201 -18.80 -13.27 -3.18
CA HIS A 201 -19.22 -14.66 -3.33
C HIS A 201 -18.05 -15.64 -3.37
N VAL A 202 -16.89 -15.26 -3.89
CA VAL A 202 -15.73 -16.16 -4.05
C VAL A 202 -15.32 -16.84 -2.73
N PRO A 203 -15.03 -16.10 -1.63
CA PRO A 203 -14.80 -16.72 -0.33
C PRO A 203 -16.06 -17.30 0.30
N HIS A 204 -17.27 -16.77 0.00
CA HIS A 204 -18.53 -17.21 0.62
C HIS A 204 -19.16 -18.45 -0.03
N CYS A 205 -18.70 -18.85 -1.21
CA CYS A 205 -19.34 -19.88 -2.03
C CYS A 205 -19.53 -21.17 -1.25
N SER A 206 -20.78 -21.63 -1.12
CA SER A 206 -21.15 -22.80 -0.31
C SER A 206 -20.88 -24.16 -0.97
N ALA A 207 -20.37 -24.17 -2.20
CA ALA A 207 -20.01 -25.42 -2.89
C ALA A 207 -19.02 -26.24 -2.05
N PRO A 208 -19.16 -27.58 -1.98
CA PRO A 208 -18.26 -28.43 -1.20
C PRO A 208 -16.78 -28.25 -1.57
N THR A 209 -16.46 -28.06 -2.86
CA THR A 209 -15.10 -27.80 -3.34
C THR A 209 -14.54 -26.46 -2.83
N ALA A 210 -15.37 -25.41 -2.76
CA ALA A 210 -14.99 -24.14 -2.17
C ALA A 210 -14.78 -24.25 -0.65
N ALA A 211 -15.63 -25.01 0.03
CA ALA A 211 -15.49 -25.25 1.48
C ALA A 211 -14.20 -26.00 1.80
N ALA A 212 -13.86 -27.04 1.02
CA ALA A 212 -12.64 -27.81 1.20
C ALA A 212 -11.38 -26.94 0.99
N GLU A 213 -11.36 -26.13 -0.08
CA GLU A 213 -10.25 -25.21 -0.33
C GLU A 213 -10.15 -24.15 0.77
N TRP A 214 -11.27 -23.59 1.25
CA TRP A 214 -11.27 -22.66 2.37
C TRP A 214 -10.66 -23.28 3.62
N SER A 215 -11.13 -24.46 4.05
CA SER A 215 -10.63 -25.15 5.23
C SER A 215 -9.13 -25.40 5.15
N LYS A 216 -8.63 -25.80 3.97
CA LYS A 216 -7.20 -25.96 3.71
C LYS A 216 -6.42 -24.66 3.91
N ARG A 217 -6.89 -23.53 3.36
CA ARG A 217 -6.21 -22.24 3.49
C ARG A 217 -6.30 -21.66 4.89
N HIS A 218 -7.44 -21.82 5.54
CA HIS A 218 -7.70 -21.40 6.90
C HIS A 218 -6.81 -22.14 7.91
N LEU A 219 -6.66 -23.46 7.75
CA LEU A 219 -5.72 -24.26 8.54
C LEU A 219 -4.26 -23.86 8.28
N ALA A 220 -3.87 -23.66 7.02
CA ALA A 220 -2.52 -23.22 6.69
C ALA A 220 -2.19 -21.84 7.30
N PHE A 221 -3.16 -20.93 7.37
CA PHE A 221 -3.04 -19.64 8.05
C PHE A 221 -2.85 -19.81 9.56
N TRP A 222 -3.63 -20.67 10.21
CA TRP A 222 -3.45 -21.03 11.62
C TRP A 222 -2.05 -21.56 11.90
N THR A 223 -1.62 -22.58 11.16
CA THR A 223 -0.28 -23.16 11.31
C THR A 223 0.79 -22.08 11.12
N TRP A 224 0.63 -21.19 10.14
CA TRP A 224 1.56 -20.07 9.97
C TRP A 224 1.62 -19.17 11.21
N MET A 225 0.49 -18.81 11.83
CA MET A 225 0.48 -17.97 13.04
C MET A 225 1.29 -18.62 14.17
N GLN A 226 1.12 -19.93 14.36
CA GLN A 226 1.87 -20.72 15.35
C GLN A 226 3.37 -20.69 15.08
N THR A 227 3.80 -20.88 13.82
CA THR A 227 5.23 -20.77 13.46
C THR A 227 5.80 -19.37 13.72
N GLN A 228 4.95 -18.34 13.64
CA GLN A 228 5.36 -16.97 13.91
C GLN A 228 5.38 -16.61 15.40
N GLN A 229 5.01 -17.54 16.30
CA GLN A 229 4.84 -17.28 17.74
C GLN A 229 3.83 -16.14 17.97
N THR A 230 2.70 -16.22 17.27
CA THR A 230 1.63 -15.25 17.46
C THR A 230 1.02 -15.44 18.85
N ALA A 231 0.59 -14.36 19.50
CA ALA A 231 0.01 -14.44 20.83
C ALA A 231 -1.22 -15.36 20.80
N PRO A 232 -1.35 -16.35 21.70
CA PRO A 232 -2.42 -17.36 21.63
C PRO A 232 -3.83 -16.77 21.55
N GLU A 233 -4.09 -15.65 22.23
CA GLU A 233 -5.37 -14.95 22.16
C GLU A 233 -5.65 -14.33 20.77
N ILE A 234 -4.61 -13.83 20.11
CA ILE A 234 -4.70 -13.29 18.74
C ILE A 234 -4.94 -14.44 17.75
N GLU A 235 -4.21 -15.55 17.90
CA GLU A 235 -4.39 -16.74 17.06
C GLU A 235 -5.84 -17.20 17.11
N ALA A 236 -6.32 -17.51 18.33
CA ALA A 236 -7.67 -18.02 18.57
C ALA A 236 -8.76 -17.08 18.00
N PHE A 237 -8.62 -15.77 18.23
CA PHE A 237 -9.58 -14.79 17.70
C PHE A 237 -9.56 -14.70 16.18
N LEU A 238 -8.40 -14.50 15.55
CA LEU A 238 -8.35 -14.33 14.09
C LEU A 238 -8.81 -15.60 13.38
N PHE A 239 -8.54 -16.77 13.95
CA PHE A 239 -9.02 -18.04 13.41
C PHE A 239 -10.54 -18.17 13.44
N GLU A 240 -11.18 -17.96 14.59
CA GLU A 240 -12.63 -18.03 14.70
C GLU A 240 -13.30 -16.91 13.89
N TYR A 241 -12.77 -15.69 13.94
CA TYR A 241 -13.36 -14.55 13.27
C TYR A 241 -13.31 -14.70 11.75
N LEU A 242 -12.27 -15.31 11.18
CA LEU A 242 -12.23 -15.60 9.75
C LEU A 242 -13.33 -16.59 9.31
N LYS A 243 -13.79 -17.51 10.16
CA LYS A 243 -14.91 -18.42 9.80
C LYS A 243 -16.19 -17.65 9.48
N THR A 244 -16.37 -16.49 10.11
CA THR A 244 -17.53 -15.62 9.93
C THR A 244 -17.60 -14.99 8.54
N VAL A 245 -16.50 -14.99 7.77
CA VAL A 245 -16.52 -14.67 6.34
C VAL A 245 -17.52 -15.57 5.62
N ARG A 246 -17.48 -16.89 5.88
CA ARG A 246 -18.37 -17.86 5.22
C ARG A 246 -19.69 -18.05 5.95
N GLN A 247 -19.75 -17.71 7.24
CA GLN A 247 -20.93 -17.85 8.08
C GLN A 247 -21.15 -16.58 8.90
N PRO A 248 -21.67 -15.49 8.29
CA PRO A 248 -21.85 -14.21 8.98
C PRO A 248 -22.74 -14.30 10.22
N SER A 249 -23.65 -15.28 10.27
CA SER A 249 -24.51 -15.56 11.43
C SER A 249 -23.75 -15.91 12.71
N LEU A 250 -22.47 -16.29 12.63
CA LEU A 250 -21.64 -16.55 13.80
C LEU A 250 -21.26 -15.27 14.57
N GLY A 251 -21.36 -14.09 13.94
CA GLY A 251 -21.04 -12.81 14.56
C GLY A 251 -19.58 -12.69 15.02
N VAL A 252 -19.29 -11.73 15.92
CA VAL A 252 -17.95 -11.59 16.51
C VAL A 252 -17.76 -12.69 17.56
N PRO A 253 -16.72 -13.53 17.46
CA PRO A 253 -16.55 -14.68 18.35
C PRO A 253 -16.16 -14.24 19.76
N THR A 254 -16.74 -14.90 20.76
CA THR A 254 -16.28 -14.82 22.14
C THR A 254 -15.17 -15.82 22.36
N VAL A 255 -13.93 -15.35 22.42
CA VAL A 255 -12.77 -16.22 22.60
C VAL A 255 -12.40 -16.30 24.08
N ARG A 256 -12.43 -17.52 24.63
CA ARG A 256 -12.01 -17.84 26.00
C ARG A 256 -10.50 -18.11 26.07
N ALA A 257 -9.69 -17.20 25.52
CA ALA A 257 -8.24 -17.27 25.66
C ALA A 257 -7.81 -16.43 26.86
N TRP A 258 -6.91 -16.96 27.68
CA TRP A 258 -6.27 -16.15 28.71
C TRP A 258 -5.37 -15.10 28.05
N SER A 259 -5.56 -13.84 28.39
CA SER A 259 -4.71 -12.73 27.93
C SER A 259 -4.19 -11.97 29.15
N CYS A 260 -2.89 -11.68 29.16
CA CYS A 260 -2.27 -10.80 30.15
C CYS A 260 -2.85 -9.37 30.10
N HIS A 261 -3.47 -8.99 28.98
CA HIS A 261 -4.00 -7.65 28.74
C HIS A 261 -5.45 -7.67 28.20
N PRO A 262 -6.44 -8.11 29.01
CA PRO A 262 -7.82 -8.30 28.54
C PRO A 262 -8.46 -7.06 27.92
N HIS A 263 -8.20 -5.87 28.48
CA HIS A 263 -8.73 -4.61 27.95
C HIS A 263 -8.15 -4.26 26.57
N LEU A 264 -6.85 -4.49 26.35
CA LEU A 264 -6.22 -4.25 25.05
C LEU A 264 -6.70 -5.27 24.01
N PHE A 265 -6.90 -6.51 24.42
CA PHE A 265 -7.47 -7.56 23.58
C PHE A 265 -8.91 -7.21 23.16
N GLN A 266 -9.77 -6.82 24.11
CA GLN A 266 -11.13 -6.41 23.80
C GLN A 266 -11.19 -5.17 22.90
N ARG A 267 -10.26 -4.22 23.06
CA ARG A 267 -10.11 -3.08 22.17
C ARG A 267 -9.73 -3.51 20.75
N ALA A 268 -8.81 -4.46 20.61
CA ALA A 268 -8.43 -5.01 19.30
C ALA A 268 -9.59 -5.73 18.61
N ILE A 269 -10.35 -6.54 19.36
CA ILE A 269 -11.58 -7.19 18.89
C ILE A 269 -12.59 -6.14 18.39
N SER A 270 -12.89 -5.15 19.22
CA SER A 270 -13.90 -4.12 18.90
C SER A 270 -13.48 -3.31 17.66
N SER A 271 -12.21 -2.90 17.60
CA SER A 271 -11.63 -2.20 16.44
C SER A 271 -11.72 -3.06 15.16
N GLN A 272 -11.31 -4.33 15.21
CA GLN A 272 -11.38 -5.24 14.06
C GLN A 272 -12.83 -5.56 13.65
N ALA A 273 -13.77 -5.61 14.60
CA ALA A 273 -15.19 -5.79 14.31
C ALA A 273 -15.73 -4.65 13.44
N THR A 274 -15.29 -3.41 13.66
CA THR A 274 -15.68 -2.27 12.80
C THR A 274 -15.18 -2.36 11.36
N LEU A 275 -14.14 -3.17 11.11
CA LEU A 275 -13.57 -3.44 9.79
C LEU A 275 -14.22 -4.64 9.10
N GLY A 276 -14.91 -5.49 9.87
CA GLY A 276 -15.55 -6.71 9.39
C GLY A 276 -14.57 -7.86 9.10
N ALA A 277 -15.10 -9.08 9.01
CA ALA A 277 -14.32 -10.27 8.70
C ALA A 277 -13.88 -10.32 7.23
N GLN A 278 -14.72 -9.82 6.32
CA GLN A 278 -14.31 -9.65 4.92
C GLN A 278 -13.17 -8.64 4.79
N GLY A 279 -13.24 -7.52 5.53
CA GLY A 279 -12.13 -6.56 5.60
C GLY A 279 -10.85 -7.20 6.13
N LEU A 280 -10.94 -8.03 7.17
CA LEU A 280 -9.80 -8.81 7.68
C LEU A 280 -9.18 -9.68 6.59
N LEU A 281 -9.97 -10.48 5.86
CA LEU A 281 -9.49 -11.33 4.76
C LEU A 281 -8.78 -10.51 3.67
N GLU A 282 -9.26 -9.30 3.40
CA GLU A 282 -8.70 -8.38 2.42
C GLU A 282 -7.49 -7.59 2.93
N GLY A 283 -7.06 -7.82 4.18
CA GLY A 283 -5.88 -7.22 4.77
C GLY A 283 -6.13 -5.94 5.58
N LEU A 284 -7.39 -5.58 5.81
CA LEU A 284 -7.77 -4.47 6.69
C LEU A 284 -7.70 -4.94 8.15
N VAL A 285 -6.51 -4.79 8.73
CA VAL A 285 -6.17 -5.27 10.08
C VAL A 285 -6.09 -4.10 11.04
N SER A 286 -6.64 -4.26 12.25
CA SER A 286 -6.53 -3.29 13.34
C SER A 286 -5.07 -3.12 13.82
N PRO A 287 -4.57 -1.89 14.04
CA PRO A 287 -3.23 -1.67 14.58
C PRO A 287 -3.07 -2.18 16.01
N ASN A 288 -4.19 -2.41 16.73
CA ASN A 288 -4.18 -2.93 18.10
C ASN A 288 -3.63 -4.37 18.16
N TRP A 289 -3.78 -5.18 17.09
CA TRP A 289 -3.18 -6.50 17.02
C TRP A 289 -1.66 -6.46 17.07
N ARG A 290 -1.06 -5.50 16.35
CA ARG A 290 0.38 -5.27 16.36
C ARG A 290 0.87 -4.85 17.75
N HIS A 291 0.09 -4.04 18.47
CA HIS A 291 0.43 -3.64 19.82
C HIS A 291 0.43 -4.84 20.79
N LEU A 292 -0.62 -5.66 20.78
CA LEU A 292 -0.71 -6.88 21.60
C LEU A 292 0.40 -7.87 21.27
N GLN A 293 0.69 -8.08 19.99
CA GLN A 293 1.77 -8.97 19.58
C GLN A 293 3.14 -8.46 20.06
N ALA A 294 3.35 -7.15 20.11
CA ALA A 294 4.59 -6.58 20.63
C ALA A 294 4.79 -6.92 22.11
N LEU A 295 3.72 -6.80 22.91
CA LEU A 295 3.71 -7.18 24.33
C LEU A 295 4.00 -8.68 24.49
N HIS A 296 3.36 -9.52 23.68
CA HIS A 296 3.61 -10.96 23.69
C HIS A 296 5.06 -11.31 23.34
N PHE A 297 5.62 -10.74 22.26
CA PHE A 297 7.03 -10.96 21.91
C PHE A 297 7.98 -10.52 23.02
N SER A 298 7.70 -9.41 23.70
CA SER A 298 8.49 -8.98 24.86
C SER A 298 8.40 -10.01 26.00
N TYR A 299 7.19 -10.50 26.30
CA TYR A 299 6.95 -11.47 27.36
C TYR A 299 7.69 -12.80 27.13
N ILE A 300 7.65 -13.32 25.91
CA ILE A 300 8.33 -14.58 25.56
C ILE A 300 9.82 -14.39 25.18
N GLY A 301 10.37 -13.19 25.31
CA GLY A 301 11.76 -12.88 24.94
C GLY A 301 12.09 -13.01 23.45
N SER A 302 11.08 -12.97 22.56
CA SER A 302 11.28 -13.12 21.11
C SER A 302 11.95 -11.89 20.51
N LYS A 303 12.92 -12.11 19.62
CA LYS A 303 13.61 -11.06 18.85
C LYS A 303 12.95 -10.77 17.50
N LYS A 304 11.78 -11.38 17.21
CA LYS A 304 11.06 -11.16 15.95
C LYS A 304 10.54 -9.73 15.86
N SER A 305 10.62 -9.14 14.66
CA SER A 305 10.09 -7.79 14.42
C SER A 305 8.56 -7.82 14.33
N VAL A 306 7.89 -7.12 15.24
CA VAL A 306 6.42 -7.01 15.24
C VAL A 306 5.87 -6.30 14.00
N ASN A 307 6.61 -5.33 13.47
CA ASN A 307 6.25 -4.64 12.23
C ASN A 307 6.33 -5.58 11.02
N LEU A 308 7.32 -6.48 11.00
CA LEU A 308 7.43 -7.49 9.97
C LEU A 308 6.34 -8.57 10.13
N TRP A 309 6.03 -8.97 11.37
CA TRP A 309 4.93 -9.88 11.68
C TRP A 309 3.60 -9.34 11.16
N ALA A 310 3.24 -8.09 11.49
CA ALA A 310 1.98 -7.48 11.08
C ALA A 310 1.86 -7.36 9.55
N SER A 311 2.95 -6.98 8.89
CA SER A 311 3.01 -6.95 7.42
C SER A 311 2.86 -8.35 6.80
N ARG A 312 3.47 -9.38 7.39
CA ARG A 312 3.34 -10.77 6.89
C ARG A 312 1.97 -11.36 7.17
N LEU A 313 1.34 -11.03 8.29
CA LEU A 313 -0.04 -11.40 8.63
C LEU A 313 -1.00 -10.93 7.51
N ILE A 314 -0.93 -9.66 7.14
CA ILE A 314 -1.71 -9.07 6.05
C ILE A 314 -1.45 -9.78 4.72
N GLN A 315 -0.18 -10.10 4.41
CA GLN A 315 0.15 -10.85 3.20
C GLN A 315 -0.48 -12.25 3.17
N GLN A 316 -0.54 -12.96 4.30
CA GLN A 316 -1.18 -14.28 4.36
C GLN A 316 -2.69 -14.19 4.17
N LEU A 317 -3.34 -13.19 4.75
CA LEU A 317 -4.78 -12.92 4.57
C LEU A 317 -5.12 -12.66 3.10
N ILE A 318 -4.39 -11.74 2.45
CA ILE A 318 -4.54 -11.44 1.02
C ILE A 318 -4.30 -12.68 0.16
N ARG A 319 -3.26 -13.48 0.49
CA ARG A 319 -2.97 -14.74 -0.22
C ARG A 319 -4.10 -15.75 -0.10
N MET A 320 -4.71 -15.87 1.08
CA MET A 320 -5.87 -16.74 1.30
C MET A 320 -7.03 -16.36 0.38
N GLY A 321 -7.42 -15.07 0.32
CA GLY A 321 -8.45 -14.59 -0.61
C GLY A 321 -8.09 -14.81 -2.08
N HIS A 322 -6.84 -14.54 -2.45
CA HIS A 322 -6.36 -14.78 -3.81
C HIS A 322 -6.38 -16.26 -4.19
N TYR A 323 -6.03 -17.18 -3.27
CA TYR A 323 -6.09 -18.61 -3.55
C TYR A 323 -7.52 -19.09 -3.78
N MET A 324 -8.50 -18.59 -3.02
CA MET A 324 -9.91 -18.87 -3.28
C MET A 324 -10.32 -18.46 -4.70
N TRP A 325 -9.92 -17.26 -5.14
CA TRP A 325 -10.17 -16.78 -6.49
C TRP A 325 -9.45 -17.59 -7.57
N LYS A 326 -8.17 -17.91 -7.34
CA LYS A 326 -7.36 -18.72 -8.28
C LYS A 326 -7.94 -20.12 -8.45
N ASP A 327 -8.34 -20.74 -7.35
CA ASP A 327 -8.95 -22.07 -7.36
C ASP A 327 -10.33 -22.05 -8.06
N ARG A 328 -11.12 -20.99 -7.87
CA ARG A 328 -12.39 -20.78 -8.61
C ARG A 328 -12.14 -20.67 -10.10
N ASN A 329 -11.12 -19.92 -10.51
CA ASN A 329 -10.82 -19.74 -11.94
C ASN A 329 -10.28 -20.99 -12.61
N ARG A 330 -9.53 -21.83 -11.89
CA ARG A 330 -9.10 -23.13 -12.43
C ARG A 330 -10.30 -23.99 -12.85
N LEU A 331 -11.39 -23.99 -12.08
CA LEU A 331 -12.61 -24.69 -12.42
C LEU A 331 -13.37 -24.00 -13.57
N ALA A 332 -13.42 -22.67 -13.60
CA ALA A 332 -14.07 -21.95 -14.69
C ALA A 332 -13.43 -22.21 -16.07
N HIS A 333 -12.12 -22.48 -16.07
CA HIS A 333 -11.29 -22.73 -17.25
C HIS A 333 -10.85 -24.20 -17.40
N SER A 334 -11.41 -25.14 -16.62
CA SER A 334 -11.12 -26.57 -16.81
C SER A 334 -11.79 -27.08 -18.10
N GLU A 335 -11.26 -28.17 -18.67
CA GLU A 335 -11.82 -28.77 -19.89
C GLU A 335 -13.27 -29.24 -19.71
N ASP A 336 -13.67 -29.55 -18.47
CA ASP A 336 -15.04 -29.91 -18.07
C ASP A 336 -16.01 -28.72 -17.98
N SER A 337 -15.51 -27.48 -18.08
CA SER A 337 -16.35 -26.29 -18.12
C SER A 337 -17.08 -26.23 -19.46
N SER A 338 -18.38 -26.51 -19.45
CA SER A 338 -19.24 -26.46 -20.66
C SER A 338 -19.06 -25.18 -21.50
N TRP A 339 -18.79 -24.05 -20.85
CA TRP A 339 -18.47 -22.79 -21.53
C TRP A 339 -17.10 -22.82 -22.23
N TYR A 340 -16.07 -23.35 -21.56
CA TYR A 340 -14.73 -23.44 -22.13
C TYR A 340 -14.72 -24.41 -23.33
N THR A 341 -15.43 -25.54 -23.22
CA THR A 341 -15.60 -26.48 -24.33
C THR A 341 -16.32 -25.82 -25.52
N ALA A 342 -17.40 -25.05 -25.27
CA ALA A 342 -18.12 -24.33 -26.32
C ALA A 342 -17.24 -23.27 -26.98
N ARG A 343 -16.50 -22.48 -26.18
CA ARG A 343 -15.58 -21.45 -26.69
C ARG A 343 -14.39 -22.06 -27.46
N LYS A 344 -13.86 -23.19 -26.99
CA LYS A 344 -12.80 -23.94 -27.69
C LYS A 344 -13.30 -24.41 -29.05
N ARG A 345 -14.51 -24.98 -29.13
CA ARG A 345 -15.13 -25.36 -30.41
C ARG A 345 -15.33 -24.17 -31.34
N GLU A 346 -15.80 -23.04 -30.83
CA GLU A 346 -15.99 -21.81 -31.62
C GLU A 346 -14.65 -21.29 -32.18
N ILE A 347 -13.60 -21.28 -31.36
CA ILE A 347 -12.24 -20.92 -31.80
C ILE A 347 -11.72 -21.93 -32.82
N ASP A 348 -11.89 -23.23 -32.59
CA ASP A 348 -11.44 -24.29 -33.51
C ASP A 348 -12.17 -24.18 -34.87
N ILE A 349 -13.46 -23.82 -34.87
CA ILE A 349 -14.22 -23.52 -36.10
C ILE A 349 -13.62 -22.30 -36.79
N GLY A 350 -13.41 -21.20 -36.07
CA GLY A 350 -12.82 -19.98 -36.64
C GLY A 350 -11.41 -20.20 -37.20
N ILE A 351 -10.57 -21.02 -36.54
CA ILE A 351 -9.25 -21.40 -37.04
C ILE A 351 -9.38 -22.18 -38.36
N ARG A 352 -10.33 -23.13 -38.44
CA ARG A 352 -10.56 -23.91 -39.66
C ARG A 352 -11.09 -23.05 -40.80
N GLU A 353 -12.00 -22.12 -40.50
CA GLU A 353 -12.52 -21.16 -41.49
C GLU A 353 -11.40 -20.25 -42.01
N GLN A 354 -10.57 -19.70 -41.12
CA GLN A 354 -9.41 -18.89 -41.50
C GLN A 354 -8.39 -19.69 -42.32
N PHE A 355 -8.12 -20.95 -41.94
CA PHE A 355 -7.25 -21.82 -42.70
C PHE A 355 -7.82 -22.15 -44.09
N ALA A 356 -9.13 -22.36 -44.19
CA ALA A 356 -9.83 -22.61 -45.46
C ALA A 356 -9.84 -21.37 -46.39
N MET A 357 -9.85 -20.16 -45.83
CA MET A 357 -9.73 -18.92 -46.60
C MET A 357 -8.32 -18.73 -47.19
N GLY A 358 -7.30 -19.42 -46.68
CA GLY A 358 -5.94 -19.35 -47.19
C GLY A 358 -5.38 -17.92 -47.20
N LEU A 359 -4.89 -17.46 -48.34
CA LEU A 359 -4.29 -16.13 -48.50
C LEU A 359 -5.31 -15.00 -48.73
N MET A 360 -6.60 -15.32 -48.85
CA MET A 360 -7.64 -14.37 -49.28
C MET A 360 -7.74 -13.12 -48.38
N ASP A 361 -7.61 -13.31 -47.07
CA ASP A 361 -7.69 -12.22 -46.07
C ASP A 361 -6.29 -11.82 -45.55
N THR A 362 -5.23 -12.34 -46.20
CA THR A 362 -3.84 -12.05 -45.84
C THR A 362 -3.32 -10.88 -46.69
N PRO A 363 -2.77 -9.81 -46.10
CA PRO A 363 -2.22 -8.69 -46.84
C PRO A 363 -1.20 -9.14 -47.91
N PRO A 364 -1.21 -8.59 -49.14
CA PRO A 364 -0.36 -9.07 -50.23
C PRO A 364 1.12 -9.17 -49.88
N HIS A 365 1.62 -8.25 -49.06
CA HIS A 365 3.02 -8.21 -48.61
C HIS A 365 3.39 -9.29 -47.58
N SER A 366 2.43 -9.99 -46.99
CA SER A 366 2.66 -11.07 -46.02
C SER A 366 2.42 -12.45 -46.61
N GLN A 367 1.84 -12.55 -47.82
CA GLN A 367 1.47 -13.82 -48.45
C GLN A 367 2.69 -14.70 -48.79
N TYR A 368 3.88 -14.11 -48.98
CA TYR A 368 5.10 -14.86 -49.26
C TYR A 368 5.58 -15.72 -48.08
N LEU A 369 5.14 -15.43 -46.86
CA LEU A 369 5.50 -16.19 -45.65
C LEU A 369 4.78 -17.55 -45.55
N PHE A 370 3.80 -17.80 -46.40
CA PHE A 370 2.92 -18.97 -46.37
C PHE A 370 2.92 -19.74 -47.70
N ARG A 371 3.87 -19.43 -48.61
CA ARG A 371 4.13 -20.21 -49.82
C ARG A 371 5.41 -21.00 -49.57
N ASP A 372 5.30 -22.33 -49.55
CA ASP A 372 6.46 -23.23 -49.54
C ASP A 372 7.24 -23.16 -50.87
#